data_AF-A0A5C7LNF2-F1
#
_entry.id   AF-A0A5C7LNF2-F1
#
_cell.length_a   1.000
_cell.length_b   1.000
_cell.length_c   1.000
_cell.angle_alpha   90.00
_cell.angle_beta   90.00
_cell.angle_gamma   90.00
#
_symmetry.space_group_name_H-M   'P 1'
#
loop_
_entity.id
_entity.type
_entity.pdbx_description
1 polymer ?
#
loop_
_entity_poly.entity_id
_entity_poly.type
_entity_poly.pdbx_seq_one_letter_code
_entity_poly.pdbx_strand_id
1 'polypeptide(L)'
;MNRSDRTGTPIFKTCPGCEIRPRHQLHASVENFGVNTSRKDGLQVYCKACLAFRRKAAGVRKDAYIEKLERAVLRLRAKIMSGEGHNDQ
;
A
#
# COMPACT_ATOMS: atom_id res chain seq x y z
N MET A 1 13.04 -16.16 -19.70
CA MET A 1 14.45 -15.81 -19.94
C MET A 1 15.09 -15.44 -18.60
N ASN A 2 15.82 -16.38 -18.01
CA ASN A 2 16.51 -16.17 -16.73
C ASN A 2 17.78 -15.37 -17.00
N ARG A 3 17.90 -14.18 -16.40
CA ARG A 3 19.14 -13.40 -16.41
C ARG A 3 19.89 -13.66 -15.10
N SER A 4 20.49 -14.84 -15.01
CA SER A 4 21.56 -15.07 -14.04
C SER A 4 22.87 -14.58 -14.65
N ASP A 5 23.72 -13.94 -13.84
CA ASP A 5 25.08 -13.60 -14.26
C ASP A 5 25.88 -14.90 -14.53
N ARG A 6 26.89 -14.83 -15.40
CA ARG A 6 27.73 -15.97 -15.82
C ARG A 6 28.44 -16.68 -14.66
N THR A 7 28.40 -16.12 -13.45
CA THR A 7 29.09 -16.60 -12.25
C THR A 7 28.15 -17.25 -11.22
N GLY A 8 26.84 -17.36 -11.48
CA GLY A 8 25.89 -17.99 -10.54
C GLY A 8 25.70 -17.24 -9.23
N THR A 9 26.23 -16.02 -9.12
CA THR A 9 26.08 -15.18 -7.92
C THR A 9 24.71 -14.49 -7.95
N PRO A 10 23.85 -14.71 -6.95
CA PRO A 10 22.56 -14.03 -6.89
C PRO A 10 22.75 -12.52 -6.76
N ILE A 11 22.15 -11.75 -7.68
CA ILE A 11 22.09 -10.29 -7.58
C ILE A 11 21.06 -9.95 -6.50
N PHE A 12 21.52 -9.30 -5.44
CA PHE A 12 20.69 -8.88 -4.33
C PHE A 12 20.35 -7.39 -4.41
N LYS A 13 19.12 -7.06 -4.03
CA LYS A 13 18.66 -5.69 -3.83
C LYS A 13 18.08 -5.54 -2.42
N THR A 14 18.37 -4.42 -1.78
CA THR A 14 17.83 -4.12 -0.44
C THR A 14 16.36 -3.76 -0.51
N CYS A 15 15.58 -4.28 0.45
CA CYS A 15 14.18 -3.92 0.64
C CYS A 15 14.01 -3.24 2.00
N PRO A 16 13.72 -1.92 2.05
CA PRO A 16 13.55 -1.20 3.31
C PRO A 16 12.40 -1.74 4.19
N GLY A 17 11.43 -2.43 3.57
CA GLY A 17 10.33 -3.06 4.31
C GLY A 17 10.73 -4.31 5.10
N CYS A 18 11.88 -4.91 4.78
CA CYS A 18 12.42 -6.09 5.46
C CYS A 18 13.13 -5.71 6.76
N GLU A 19 13.75 -4.53 6.84
CA GLU A 19 14.40 -4.01 8.07
C GLU A 19 13.39 -3.83 9.21
N ILE A 20 12.22 -3.30 8.86
CA ILE A 20 11.15 -2.97 9.82
C ILE A 20 10.39 -4.23 10.26
N ARG A 21 10.44 -5.31 9.46
CA ARG A 21 9.73 -6.56 9.75
C ARG A 21 10.63 -7.75 9.44
N PRO A 22 11.19 -8.44 10.46
CA PRO A 22 12.17 -9.52 10.30
C PRO A 22 11.60 -10.81 9.67
N ARG A 23 10.35 -10.78 9.16
CA ARG A 23 9.74 -11.91 8.44
C ARG A 23 10.37 -12.16 7.06
N HIS A 24 11.24 -11.26 6.58
CA HIS A 24 11.87 -11.37 5.28
C HIS A 24 13.34 -10.94 5.40
N GLN A 25 14.24 -11.64 4.72
CA GLN A 25 15.67 -11.28 4.72
C GLN A 25 15.87 -9.88 4.09
N LEU A 26 16.78 -9.11 4.69
CA LEU A 26 17.14 -7.74 4.29
C LEU A 26 17.56 -7.64 2.81
N HIS A 27 18.17 -8.71 2.32
CA HIS A 27 18.59 -8.90 0.94
C HIS A 27 17.60 -9.85 0.26
N ALA A 28 16.80 -9.32 -0.66
CA ALA A 28 15.95 -10.14 -1.51
C ALA A 28 16.60 -10.25 -2.90
N SER A 29 16.50 -11.41 -3.54
CA SER A 29 16.89 -11.55 -4.95
C SER A 29 16.11 -10.55 -5.80
N VAL A 30 16.71 -10.06 -6.88
CA VAL A 30 16.04 -9.16 -7.84
C VAL A 30 14.70 -9.73 -8.35
N GLU A 31 14.56 -11.05 -8.43
CA GLU A 31 13.35 -11.76 -8.84
C GLU A 31 12.17 -11.57 -7.87
N ASN A 32 12.47 -11.30 -6.60
CA ASN A 32 11.48 -11.00 -5.57
C ASN A 32 10.97 -9.56 -5.64
N PHE A 33 11.49 -8.73 -6.55
CA PHE A 33 10.96 -7.40 -6.82
C PHE A 33 10.03 -7.44 -8.04
N GLY A 34 8.98 -6.63 -8.01
CA GLY A 34 8.17 -6.36 -9.19
C GLY A 34 8.90 -5.42 -10.15
N VAL A 35 8.48 -5.37 -11.41
CA VAL A 35 8.98 -4.39 -12.39
C VAL A 35 8.42 -3.00 -12.07
N ASN A 36 9.25 -1.98 -12.25
CA ASN A 36 8.84 -0.58 -12.25
C ASN A 36 9.67 0.21 -13.27
N THR A 37 9.09 0.48 -14.44
CA THR A 37 9.76 1.19 -15.54
C THR A 37 10.01 2.66 -15.23
N SER A 38 9.35 3.24 -14.22
CA SER A 38 9.58 4.63 -13.81
C SER A 38 10.86 4.84 -13.01
N ARG A 39 11.58 3.76 -12.65
CA ARG A 39 12.79 3.80 -11.82
C ARG A 39 14.02 3.42 -12.62
N LYS A 40 15.17 4.00 -12.26
CA LYS A 40 16.46 3.76 -12.92
C LYS A 40 16.88 2.29 -12.94
N ASP A 41 16.52 1.53 -11.91
CA ASP A 41 16.83 0.10 -11.78
C ASP A 41 15.77 -0.82 -12.39
N GLY A 42 14.68 -0.27 -12.92
CA GLY A 42 13.57 -1.05 -13.50
C GLY A 42 12.79 -1.90 -12.48
N LEU A 43 13.03 -1.75 -11.18
CA LEU A 43 12.48 -2.60 -10.13
C LEU A 43 11.77 -1.79 -9.05
N GLN A 44 10.72 -2.36 -8.45
CA GLN A 44 9.99 -1.76 -7.32
C GLN A 44 10.92 -1.49 -6.13
N VAL A 45 10.56 -0.52 -5.28
CA VAL A 45 11.33 -0.20 -4.04
C VAL A 45 11.27 -1.35 -3.04
N TYR A 46 10.11 -2.00 -2.95
CA TYR A 46 9.84 -3.07 -2.00
C TYR A 46 9.77 -4.40 -2.74
N CYS A 47 10.18 -5.48 -2.07
CA CYS A 47 9.90 -6.83 -2.56
C CYS A 47 8.38 -7.06 -2.65
N LYS A 48 7.96 -8.03 -3.45
CA LYS A 48 6.54 -8.38 -3.69
C LYS A 48 5.77 -8.57 -2.39
N ALA A 49 6.37 -9.23 -1.38
CA ALA A 49 5.75 -9.46 -0.08
C ALA A 49 5.51 -8.15 0.70
N CYS A 50 6.54 -7.31 0.86
CA CYS A 50 6.41 -6.02 1.52
C CYS A 50 5.45 -5.08 0.77
N LEU A 51 5.45 -5.13 -0.57
CA LEU A 51 4.53 -4.36 -1.39
C LEU A 51 3.07 -4.80 -1.18
N ALA A 52 2.81 -6.11 -1.16
CA ALA A 52 1.47 -6.66 -0.91
C ALA A 52 0.94 -6.25 0.47
N PHE A 53 1.80 -6.34 1.50
CA PHE A 53 1.45 -5.90 2.85
C PHE A 53 1.09 -4.40 2.88
N ARG A 54 1.91 -3.55 2.27
CA ARG A 54 1.64 -2.10 2.19
C ARG A 54 0.36 -1.79 1.45
N ARG A 55 0.06 -2.51 0.37
CA ARG A 55 -1.20 -2.36 -0.39
C ARG A 55 -2.40 -2.71 0.48
N LYS A 56 -2.35 -3.82 1.23
CA LYS A 56 -3.41 -4.20 2.17
C LYS A 56 -3.63 -3.14 3.25
N ALA A 57 -2.54 -2.65 3.87
CA ALA A 57 -2.63 -1.59 4.87
C ALA A 57 -3.17 -0.25 4.32
N ALA A 58 -2.89 0.06 3.04
CA ALA A 58 -3.47 1.21 2.38
C ALA A 58 -4.97 1.02 2.08
N GLY A 59 -5.38 -0.19 1.68
CA GLY A 59 -6.80 -0.56 1.50
C GLY A 59 -7.60 -0.37 2.79
N VAL A 60 -7.15 -0.95 3.90
CA VAL A 60 -7.81 -0.81 5.21
C VAL A 60 -8.00 0.65 5.62
N ARG A 61 -7.01 1.52 5.35
CA ARG A 61 -7.14 2.96 5.62
C ARG A 61 -8.17 3.66 4.73
N LYS A 62 -8.31 3.23 3.47
CA LYS A 62 -9.34 3.74 2.56
C LYS A 62 -10.73 3.29 3.01
N ASP A 63 -10.89 2.02 3.37
CA ASP A 63 -12.17 1.47 3.83
C ASP A 63 -12.66 2.19 5.09
N ALA A 64 -11.76 2.42 6.07
CA ALA A 64 -12.07 3.19 7.27
C ALA A 64 -12.46 4.65 6.96
N TYR A 65 -11.85 5.26 5.95
CA TYR A 65 -12.21 6.61 5.51
C TYR A 65 -13.57 6.64 4.81
N ILE A 66 -13.86 5.66 3.94
CA ILE A 66 -15.15 5.49 3.27
C ILE A 66 -16.26 5.32 4.31
N GLU A 67 -16.08 4.42 5.28
CA GLU A 67 -17.06 4.20 6.36
C GLU A 67 -17.34 5.50 7.14
N LYS A 68 -16.29 6.29 7.43
CA LYS A 68 -16.45 7.59 8.10
C LYS A 68 -17.26 8.56 7.25
N LEU A 69 -17.04 8.59 5.94
CA LEU A 69 -17.81 9.42 5.00
C LEU A 69 -19.27 8.96 4.91
N GLU A 70 -19.53 7.66 4.77
CA GLU A 70 -20.88 7.10 4.73
C GLU A 70 -21.67 7.44 5.98
N ARG A 71 -21.05 7.30 7.17
CA ARG A 71 -21.65 7.72 8.44
C ARG A 71 -21.95 9.23 8.46
N ALA A 72 -21.07 10.06 7.91
CA ALA A 72 -21.30 11.50 7.84
C ALA A 72 -22.47 11.83 6.91
N VAL A 73 -22.55 11.19 5.75
CA VAL A 73 -23.66 11.36 4.79
C VAL A 73 -24.99 10.94 5.42
N LEU A 74 -25.02 9.82 6.14
CA LEU A 74 -26.22 9.38 6.87
C LEU A 74 -26.67 10.40 7.92
N ARG A 75 -25.73 10.98 8.68
CA ARG A 75 -26.06 12.06 9.63
C ARG A 75 -26.61 13.31 8.95
N LEU A 76 -26.01 13.73 7.84
CA LEU A 76 -26.52 14.86 7.06
C LEU A 76 -27.94 14.58 6.54
N ARG A 77 -28.17 13.38 5.98
CA ARG A 77 -29.50 12.96 5.54
C ARG A 77 -30.51 12.98 6.68
N ALA A 78 -30.15 12.44 7.84
CA ALA A 78 -31.02 12.46 9.02
C ALA A 78 -31.38 13.89 9.45
N LYS A 79 -30.40 14.81 9.48
CA LYS A 79 -30.66 16.23 9.79
C LYS A 79 -31.62 16.89 8.80
N ILE A 80 -31.45 16.62 7.50
CA ILE A 80 -32.36 17.12 6.46
C ILE A 80 -33.77 16.56 6.67
N MET A 81 -33.89 15.26 6.96
CA MET A 81 -35.18 14.60 7.19
C MET A 81 -35.86 15.05 8.49
N SER A 82 -35.10 15.43 9.51
CA SER A 82 -35.62 15.91 10.80
C SER A 82 -36.05 17.38 10.78
N GLY A 83 -35.82 18.12 9.68
CA GLY A 83 -36.37 19.47 9.52
C GLY A 83 -35.85 20.50 10.53
N GLU A 84 -34.63 20.33 11.07
CA GLU A 84 -33.98 21.36 11.88
C GLU A 84 -33.46 22.49 10.98
N GLY A 85 -34.39 23.27 10.44
CA GLY A 85 -34.14 24.66 10.10
C GLY A 85 -34.17 25.45 11.40
N HIS A 86 -33.03 26.02 11.81
CA HIS A 86 -32.99 27.07 12.83
C HIS A 86 -34.05 28.11 12.50
N ASN A 87 -35.06 28.23 13.36
CA ASN A 87 -35.89 29.42 13.45
C ASN A 87 -35.28 30.29 14.56
N ASP A 88 -34.31 31.11 14.19
CA ASP A 88 -33.87 32.24 15.01
C ASP A 88 -34.86 33.39 14.74
N GLN A 89 -35.84 33.53 15.63
CA GLN A 89 -36.72 34.70 15.73
C GLN A 89 -36.64 35.28 17.13
#